data_AF-A0A355VCW6-F1
#
_entry.id   AF-A0A355VCW6-F1
#
_cell.length_a   1.000
_cell.length_b   1.000
_cell.length_c   1.000
_cell.angle_alpha   90.00
_cell.angle_beta   90.00
_cell.angle_gamma   90.00
#
_symmetry.space_group_name_H-M   'P 1'
#
loop_
_entity.id
_entity.type
_entity.pdbx_description
1 polymer ?
#
loop_
_entity_poly.entity_id
_entity_poly.type
_entity_poly.pdbx_seq_one_letter_code
_entity_poly.pdbx_strand_id
1 'polypeptide(L)'
;MPLTFWPATPEHCPLFPSKPASDIDKWIAEQAVVLLHLPPRASPSLAQWTEYYRRLAQDAGLTKGRLQIEHNEIAHRVLSFWPPQKLRAMGLSLKDEDHCWLRSIFRKHRKSFSFLQHLVVHGALRPATWNITEAIDEARSIALKPKHVDNIPDNPAKTNALNPDQQHWLKLLSLQEAKAARQQHPALYARLYRSQRAWLTAVNKDHKRPTQPERQSRINWQARDTEYLRCLQELAIFVTATSDGPRRSHNFWLKRLKAPSTLEKQLARLPLTQAFIQRYTETVADFQIRRLENSYVDLKERMSQPQRWRLLRGSGLSEQRLTLAARTFLNALTENSDVTESPKNQRNRKRQSD
;
A
#
# COMPACT_ATOMS: atom_id res chain seq x y z
N MET A 1 31.39 10.84 -24.01
CA MET A 1 30.96 10.24 -25.29
C MET A 1 29.44 10.32 -25.34
N PRO A 2 28.84 10.79 -26.44
CA PRO A 2 27.39 10.82 -26.57
C PRO A 2 26.88 9.38 -26.68
N LEU A 3 25.81 9.04 -25.97
CA LEU A 3 25.13 7.76 -26.09
C LEU A 3 24.42 7.73 -27.45
N THR A 4 24.99 7.00 -28.41
CA THR A 4 24.38 6.76 -29.72
C THR A 4 23.14 5.89 -29.54
N PHE A 5 21.98 6.40 -29.98
CA PHE A 5 20.74 5.62 -30.01
C PHE A 5 20.79 4.64 -31.18
N TRP A 6 20.66 3.34 -30.87
CA TRP A 6 20.57 2.29 -31.88
C TRP A 6 19.09 1.89 -32.03
N PRO A 7 18.44 2.24 -33.15
CA PRO A 7 17.07 1.82 -33.38
C PRO A 7 17.01 0.30 -33.55
N ALA A 8 15.91 -0.31 -33.10
CA ALA A 8 15.65 -1.74 -33.31
C ALA A 8 15.23 -2.01 -34.77
N THR A 9 16.15 -1.76 -35.71
CA THR A 9 16.01 -2.12 -37.12
C THR A 9 16.57 -3.53 -37.34
N PRO A 10 16.15 -4.24 -38.40
CA PRO A 10 16.71 -5.55 -38.75
C PRO A 10 18.24 -5.56 -38.92
N GLU A 11 18.84 -4.40 -39.20
CA GLU A 11 20.28 -4.19 -39.31
C GLU A 11 21.01 -4.27 -37.95
N HIS A 12 20.36 -3.86 -36.86
CA HIS A 12 20.93 -3.84 -35.50
C HIS A 12 20.36 -4.94 -34.59
N CYS A 13 19.26 -5.55 -34.99
CA CYS A 13 18.65 -6.71 -34.33
C CYS A 13 18.43 -7.79 -35.40
N PRO A 14 19.47 -8.57 -35.75
CA PRO A 14 19.34 -9.62 -36.75
C PRO A 14 18.28 -10.64 -36.32
N LEU A 15 17.42 -11.04 -37.27
CA LEU A 15 16.37 -12.01 -37.03
C LEU A 15 17.00 -13.39 -36.78
N PHE A 16 17.10 -13.78 -35.52
CA PHE A 16 17.54 -15.12 -35.15
C PHE A 16 16.39 -16.12 -35.36
N PRO A 17 16.67 -17.34 -35.84
CA PRO A 17 15.69 -18.40 -35.87
C PRO A 17 15.23 -18.71 -34.43
N SER A 18 14.04 -18.22 -34.09
CA SER A 18 13.40 -18.49 -32.81
C SER A 18 12.73 -19.85 -32.84
N LYS A 19 12.70 -20.53 -31.68
CA LYS A 19 11.84 -21.71 -31.51
C LYS A 19 10.39 -21.33 -31.86
N PRO A 20 9.61 -22.23 -32.48
CA PRO A 20 8.21 -21.96 -32.77
C PRO A 20 7.47 -21.56 -31.49
N ALA A 21 6.69 -20.48 -31.57
CA ALA A 21 5.91 -19.99 -30.44
C ALA A 21 4.89 -21.05 -30.01
N SER A 22 4.73 -21.24 -28.70
CA SER A 22 3.69 -22.11 -28.16
C SER A 22 2.31 -21.54 -28.49
N ASP A 23 1.27 -22.38 -28.56
CA ASP A 23 -0.08 -21.89 -28.87
C ASP A 23 -0.61 -20.94 -27.79
N ILE A 24 -0.18 -21.10 -26.54
CA ILE A 24 -0.44 -20.16 -25.44
C ILE A 24 0.21 -18.79 -25.72
N ASP A 25 1.44 -18.77 -26.26
CA ASP A 25 2.12 -17.52 -26.60
C ASP A 25 1.44 -16.80 -27.75
N LYS A 26 1.03 -17.54 -28.79
CA LYS A 26 0.25 -17.00 -29.89
C LYS A 26 -1.06 -16.41 -29.38
N TRP A 27 -1.77 -17.15 -28.52
CA TRP A 27 -3.02 -16.69 -27.92
C TRP A 27 -2.84 -15.40 -27.09
N ILE A 28 -1.80 -15.33 -26.24
CA ILE A 28 -1.50 -14.11 -25.48
C ILE A 28 -1.21 -12.94 -26.42
N ALA A 29 -0.40 -13.17 -27.46
CA ALA A 29 -0.05 -12.15 -28.44
C ALA A 29 -1.29 -11.64 -29.20
N GLU A 30 -2.17 -12.54 -29.63
CA GLU A 30 -3.45 -12.19 -30.26
C GLU A 30 -4.29 -11.29 -29.36
N GLN A 31 -4.46 -11.65 -28.08
CA GLN A 31 -5.22 -10.83 -27.13
C GLN A 31 -4.56 -9.47 -26.87
N ALA A 32 -3.22 -9.41 -26.83
CA ALA A 32 -2.48 -8.17 -26.68
C ALA A 32 -2.64 -7.26 -27.91
N VAL A 33 -2.57 -7.82 -29.12
CA VAL A 33 -2.82 -7.11 -30.37
C VAL A 33 -4.24 -6.53 -30.39
N VAL A 34 -5.24 -7.32 -29.97
CA VAL A 34 -6.63 -6.86 -29.87
C VAL A 34 -6.76 -5.65 -28.94
N LEU A 35 -6.09 -5.67 -27.78
CA LEU A 35 -6.10 -4.52 -26.86
C LEU A 35 -5.43 -3.27 -27.45
N LEU A 36 -4.33 -3.43 -28.19
CA LEU A 36 -3.58 -2.31 -28.76
C LEU A 36 -4.35 -1.60 -29.88
N HIS A 37 -5.18 -2.34 -30.62
CA HIS A 37 -6.03 -1.79 -31.69
C HIS A 37 -7.34 -1.20 -31.17
N LEU A 38 -7.59 -1.31 -29.86
CA LEU A 38 -8.84 -0.90 -29.28
C LEU A 38 -8.88 0.63 -29.08
N PRO A 39 -9.93 1.34 -29.55
CA PRO A 39 -9.96 2.79 -29.48
C PRO A 39 -9.98 3.29 -28.02
N PRO A 40 -9.41 4.47 -27.73
CA PRO A 40 -9.48 5.07 -26.40
C PRO A 40 -10.93 5.19 -25.92
N ARG A 41 -11.24 4.57 -24.79
CA ARG A 41 -12.58 4.56 -24.20
C ARG A 41 -12.52 4.56 -22.68
N ALA A 42 -13.62 4.92 -22.03
CA ALA A 42 -13.73 4.93 -20.58
C ALA A 42 -13.57 3.50 -20.01
N SER A 43 -12.59 3.34 -19.12
CA SER A 43 -12.35 2.08 -18.42
C SER A 43 -13.46 1.78 -17.41
N PRO A 44 -13.83 0.50 -17.21
CA PRO A 44 -14.73 0.12 -16.12
C PRO A 44 -14.16 0.55 -14.77
N SER A 45 -15.03 1.02 -13.88
CA SER A 45 -14.69 1.39 -12.51
C SER A 45 -14.21 0.18 -11.69
N LEU A 46 -13.49 0.43 -10.59
CA LEU A 46 -13.08 -0.64 -9.66
C LEU A 46 -14.29 -1.41 -9.09
N ALA A 47 -15.43 -0.74 -8.91
CA ALA A 47 -16.65 -1.38 -8.44
C ALA A 47 -17.25 -2.29 -9.50
N GLN A 48 -17.25 -1.87 -10.77
CA GLN A 48 -17.64 -2.71 -11.91
C GLN A 48 -16.75 -3.95 -12.03
N TRP A 49 -15.43 -3.78 -11.94
CA TRP A 49 -14.51 -4.92 -11.95
C TRP A 49 -14.69 -5.87 -10.77
N THR A 50 -14.97 -5.33 -9.57
CA THR A 50 -15.29 -6.17 -8.40
C THR A 50 -16.51 -7.04 -8.65
N GLU A 51 -17.56 -6.46 -9.20
CA GLU A 51 -18.81 -7.16 -9.50
C GLU A 51 -18.63 -8.16 -10.67
N TYR A 52 -17.86 -7.80 -11.68
CA TYR A 52 -17.50 -8.66 -12.80
C TYR A 52 -16.81 -9.94 -12.33
N TYR A 53 -15.73 -9.83 -11.56
CA TYR A 53 -14.99 -11.01 -11.06
C TYR A 53 -15.81 -11.85 -10.09
N ARG A 54 -16.74 -11.23 -9.36
CA ARG A 54 -17.70 -11.94 -8.52
C ARG A 54 -18.65 -12.79 -9.37
N ARG A 55 -19.19 -12.25 -10.47
CA ARG A 55 -20.04 -13.01 -11.42
C ARG A 55 -19.26 -14.11 -12.11
N LEU A 56 -18.05 -13.82 -12.58
CA LEU A 56 -17.16 -14.82 -13.18
C LEU A 56 -16.93 -16.03 -12.27
N ALA A 57 -16.68 -15.81 -10.97
CA ALA A 57 -16.54 -16.90 -10.02
C ALA A 57 -17.84 -17.69 -9.83
N GLN A 58 -19.00 -17.02 -9.84
CA GLN A 58 -20.31 -17.68 -9.73
C GLN A 58 -20.62 -18.54 -10.94
N ASP A 59 -20.44 -18.01 -12.15
CA ASP A 59 -20.67 -18.73 -13.40
C ASP A 59 -19.77 -19.96 -13.51
N ALA A 60 -18.54 -19.87 -12.96
CA ALA A 60 -17.60 -20.98 -12.91
C ALA A 60 -17.89 -22.01 -11.79
N GLY A 61 -18.91 -21.78 -10.95
CA GLY A 61 -19.24 -22.64 -9.81
C GLY A 61 -18.24 -22.56 -8.65
N LEU A 62 -17.48 -21.47 -8.55
CA LEU A 62 -16.35 -21.28 -7.63
C LEU A 62 -16.77 -20.49 -6.37
N THR A 63 -18.00 -20.68 -5.91
CA THR A 63 -18.54 -20.00 -4.73
C THR A 63 -19.20 -20.97 -3.77
N LYS A 64 -18.93 -20.83 -2.46
CA LYS A 64 -19.71 -21.46 -1.39
C LYS A 64 -20.91 -20.58 -1.03
N GLY A 65 -22.11 -21.09 -1.29
CA GLY A 65 -23.35 -20.33 -1.12
C GLY A 65 -23.41 -19.09 -2.01
N ARG A 66 -24.07 -18.02 -1.54
CA ARG A 66 -24.33 -16.83 -2.36
C ARG A 66 -23.18 -15.82 -2.43
N LEU A 67 -22.24 -15.84 -1.48
CA LEU A 67 -21.34 -14.71 -1.22
C LEU A 67 -19.86 -15.07 -1.01
N GLN A 68 -19.52 -16.33 -0.74
CA GLN A 68 -18.13 -16.71 -0.44
C GLN A 68 -17.45 -17.28 -1.68
N ILE A 69 -16.33 -16.68 -2.08
CA ILE A 69 -15.53 -17.13 -3.22
C ILE A 69 -14.50 -18.17 -2.76
N GLU A 70 -14.44 -19.30 -3.46
CA GLU A 70 -13.50 -20.40 -3.19
C GLU A 70 -12.14 -20.14 -3.83
N HIS A 71 -11.33 -19.33 -3.14
CA HIS A 71 -10.02 -18.92 -3.64
C HIS A 71 -9.04 -20.08 -3.88
N ASN A 72 -9.13 -21.16 -3.11
CA ASN A 72 -8.25 -22.33 -3.29
C ASN A 72 -8.59 -23.08 -4.58
N GLU A 73 -9.88 -23.22 -4.89
CA GLU A 73 -10.33 -23.88 -6.12
C GLU A 73 -10.00 -23.03 -7.37
N ILE A 74 -10.14 -21.71 -7.28
CA ILE A 74 -9.67 -20.80 -8.34
C ILE A 74 -8.17 -20.99 -8.59
N ALA A 75 -7.35 -21.04 -7.54
CA ALA A 75 -5.91 -21.25 -7.69
C ALA A 75 -5.60 -22.62 -8.32
N HIS A 76 -6.32 -23.66 -7.92
CA HIS A 76 -6.18 -24.99 -8.50
C HIS A 76 -6.51 -24.99 -10.01
N ARG A 77 -7.64 -24.40 -10.43
CA ARG A 77 -7.98 -24.28 -11.86
C ARG A 77 -6.95 -23.49 -12.66
N VAL A 78 -6.45 -22.38 -12.09
CA VAL A 78 -5.40 -21.58 -12.74
C VAL A 78 -4.12 -22.40 -12.91
N LEU A 79 -3.69 -23.16 -11.91
CA LEU A 79 -2.49 -23.99 -11.99
C LEU A 79 -2.68 -25.23 -12.89
N SER A 80 -3.91 -25.74 -13.01
CA SER A 80 -4.24 -26.83 -13.92
C SER A 80 -4.18 -26.40 -15.39
N PHE A 81 -4.52 -25.13 -15.68
CA PHE A 81 -4.50 -24.60 -17.04
C PHE A 81 -3.15 -23.98 -17.41
N TRP A 82 -2.51 -23.26 -16.48
CA TRP A 82 -1.27 -22.53 -16.72
C TRP A 82 -0.06 -23.25 -16.10
N PRO A 83 0.92 -23.69 -16.91
CA PRO A 83 2.15 -24.28 -16.39
C PRO A 83 2.85 -23.30 -15.42
N PRO A 84 3.30 -23.76 -14.23
CA PRO A 84 3.94 -22.87 -13.24
C PRO A 84 5.15 -22.10 -13.78
N GLN A 85 5.92 -22.73 -14.68
CA GLN A 85 7.06 -22.10 -15.35
C GLN A 85 6.60 -20.91 -16.23
N LYS A 86 5.43 -21.02 -16.87
CA LYS A 86 4.86 -19.97 -17.71
C LYS A 86 4.40 -18.78 -16.88
N LEU A 87 3.71 -19.04 -15.78
CA LEU A 87 3.33 -17.99 -14.82
C LEU A 87 4.57 -17.26 -14.28
N ARG A 88 5.64 -18.00 -13.99
CA ARG A 88 6.92 -17.43 -13.54
C ARG A 88 7.54 -16.53 -14.61
N ALA A 89 7.58 -16.97 -15.88
CA ALA A 89 8.11 -16.18 -16.99
C ALA A 89 7.33 -14.87 -17.20
N MET A 90 6.03 -14.85 -16.93
CA MET A 90 5.20 -13.63 -16.99
C MET A 90 5.24 -12.79 -15.71
N GLY A 91 5.98 -13.20 -14.67
CA GLY A 91 6.01 -12.52 -13.37
C GLY A 91 4.71 -12.68 -12.56
N LEU A 92 3.90 -13.70 -12.87
CA LEU A 92 2.58 -13.96 -12.28
C LEU A 92 2.54 -15.20 -11.38
N SER A 93 3.68 -15.65 -10.86
CA SER A 93 3.77 -16.76 -9.92
C SER A 93 2.78 -16.64 -8.77
N LEU A 94 2.04 -17.70 -8.50
CA LEU A 94 1.15 -17.79 -7.34
C LEU A 94 2.00 -18.14 -6.12
N LYS A 95 2.08 -17.23 -5.16
CA LYS A 95 2.67 -17.50 -3.84
C LYS A 95 1.56 -17.91 -2.88
N ASP A 96 1.90 -18.76 -1.92
CA ASP A 96 1.00 -19.22 -0.85
C ASP A 96 0.78 -18.15 0.25
N GLU A 97 0.79 -16.87 -0.15
CA GLU A 97 0.62 -15.72 0.73
C GLU A 97 -0.82 -15.19 0.68
N ASP A 98 -1.33 -14.71 1.81
CA ASP A 98 -2.66 -14.11 1.94
C ASP A 98 -2.92 -12.89 1.02
N HIS A 99 -1.85 -12.34 0.45
CA HIS A 99 -1.82 -11.18 -0.44
C HIS A 99 -1.50 -11.51 -1.90
N CYS A 100 -1.64 -12.77 -2.32
CA CYS A 100 -1.49 -13.15 -3.73
C CYS A 100 -2.40 -12.30 -4.66
N TRP A 101 -1.88 -11.90 -5.82
CA TRP A 101 -2.61 -11.09 -6.79
C TRP A 101 -3.90 -11.77 -7.25
N LEU A 102 -3.88 -13.11 -7.36
CA LEU A 102 -5.04 -13.92 -7.75
C LEU A 102 -6.14 -13.86 -6.69
N ARG A 103 -5.81 -13.84 -5.40
CA ARG A 103 -6.82 -13.59 -4.36
C ARG A 103 -7.36 -12.17 -4.42
N SER A 104 -6.50 -11.21 -4.78
CA SER A 104 -6.85 -9.78 -4.82
C SER A 104 -7.81 -9.44 -5.95
N ILE A 105 -7.70 -10.07 -7.13
CA ILE A 105 -8.56 -9.79 -8.29
C ILE A 105 -10.01 -10.29 -8.10
N PHE A 106 -10.22 -11.30 -7.25
CA PHE A 106 -11.57 -11.79 -6.89
C PHE A 106 -12.16 -11.11 -5.64
N ARG A 107 -11.40 -10.22 -4.97
CA ARG A 107 -11.89 -9.44 -3.82
C ARG A 107 -12.37 -8.07 -4.27
N LYS A 108 -12.73 -7.19 -3.32
CA LYS A 108 -12.97 -5.77 -3.62
C LYS A 108 -11.72 -5.16 -4.25
N HIS A 109 -11.85 -4.66 -5.48
CA HIS A 109 -10.76 -4.00 -6.20
C HIS A 109 -10.40 -2.69 -5.51
N ARG A 110 -9.10 -2.52 -5.24
CA ARG A 110 -8.51 -1.29 -4.67
C ARG A 110 -7.51 -0.63 -5.63
N LYS A 111 -7.22 -1.29 -6.76
CA LYS A 111 -6.29 -0.88 -7.81
C LYS A 111 -6.66 -1.60 -9.11
N SER A 112 -6.11 -1.14 -10.23
CA SER A 112 -6.15 -1.87 -11.50
C SER A 112 -5.24 -3.10 -11.47
N PHE A 113 -5.56 -4.07 -12.32
CA PHE A 113 -4.76 -5.27 -12.57
C PHE A 113 -4.19 -5.20 -14.00
N SER A 114 -3.06 -5.87 -14.25
CA SER A 114 -2.44 -5.88 -15.58
C SER A 114 -3.25 -6.75 -16.55
N PHE A 115 -3.16 -6.48 -17.85
CA PHE A 115 -3.87 -7.28 -18.85
C PHE A 115 -3.54 -8.77 -18.75
N LEU A 116 -2.27 -9.12 -18.47
CA LEU A 116 -1.86 -10.51 -18.26
C LEU A 116 -2.56 -11.15 -17.06
N GLN A 117 -2.82 -10.41 -15.98
CA GLN A 117 -3.57 -10.94 -14.83
C GLN A 117 -5.02 -11.27 -15.21
N HIS A 118 -5.64 -10.42 -16.04
CA HIS A 118 -6.95 -10.70 -16.60
C HIS A 118 -6.88 -11.95 -17.51
N LEU A 119 -5.95 -12.00 -18.47
CA LEU A 119 -5.77 -13.14 -19.39
C LEU A 119 -5.58 -14.47 -18.66
N VAL A 120 -4.75 -14.51 -17.62
CA VAL A 120 -4.50 -15.74 -16.85
C VAL A 120 -5.78 -16.26 -16.21
N VAL A 121 -6.56 -15.38 -15.58
CA VAL A 121 -7.82 -15.80 -14.96
C VAL A 121 -8.80 -16.29 -16.02
N HIS A 122 -8.94 -15.55 -17.12
CA HIS A 122 -9.93 -15.90 -18.12
C HIS A 122 -9.58 -17.14 -18.94
N GLY A 123 -8.31 -17.33 -19.30
CA GLY A 123 -7.86 -18.57 -19.93
C GLY A 123 -8.18 -19.80 -19.09
N ALA A 124 -8.05 -19.69 -17.76
CA ALA A 124 -8.33 -20.81 -16.85
C ALA A 124 -9.83 -21.02 -16.56
N LEU A 125 -10.65 -19.96 -16.56
CA LEU A 125 -12.04 -20.02 -16.11
C LEU A 125 -13.07 -19.99 -17.26
N ARG A 126 -12.70 -19.53 -18.47
CA ARG A 126 -13.54 -19.51 -19.68
C ARG A 126 -12.70 -19.83 -20.95
N PRO A 127 -12.13 -21.04 -21.07
CA PRO A 127 -11.18 -21.36 -22.16
C PRO A 127 -11.77 -21.40 -23.58
N ALA A 128 -13.09 -21.54 -23.75
CA ALA A 128 -13.68 -21.84 -25.05
C ALA A 128 -14.26 -20.64 -25.82
N THR A 129 -14.55 -19.51 -25.18
CA THR A 129 -15.36 -18.43 -25.80
C THR A 129 -15.04 -17.04 -25.26
N TRP A 130 -13.78 -16.77 -24.91
CA TRP A 130 -13.44 -15.53 -24.21
C TRP A 130 -12.48 -14.63 -24.99
N ASN A 131 -12.89 -13.36 -25.15
CA ASN A 131 -12.06 -12.27 -25.66
C ASN A 131 -11.97 -11.15 -24.60
N ILE A 132 -10.79 -10.54 -24.47
CA ILE A 132 -10.55 -9.45 -23.52
C ILE A 132 -11.44 -8.22 -23.75
N THR A 133 -11.87 -7.97 -24.98
CA THR A 133 -12.79 -6.86 -25.31
C THR A 133 -14.17 -7.09 -24.73
N GLU A 134 -14.70 -8.30 -24.88
CA GLU A 134 -15.98 -8.73 -24.29
C GLU A 134 -15.94 -8.64 -22.77
N ALA A 135 -14.82 -9.02 -22.14
CA ALA A 135 -14.67 -8.87 -20.69
C ALA A 135 -14.75 -7.41 -20.23
N ILE A 136 -14.12 -6.51 -20.97
CA ILE A 136 -14.16 -5.07 -20.66
C ILE A 136 -15.57 -4.52 -20.90
N ASP A 137 -16.24 -4.95 -21.97
CA ASP A 137 -17.59 -4.49 -22.31
C ASP A 137 -18.65 -5.06 -21.35
N GLU A 138 -18.52 -6.32 -20.93
CA GLU A 138 -19.31 -6.95 -19.87
C GLU A 138 -19.08 -6.23 -18.53
N ALA A 139 -17.83 -5.95 -18.16
CA ALA A 139 -17.55 -5.20 -16.93
C ALA A 139 -18.15 -3.79 -16.98
N ARG A 140 -18.12 -3.13 -18.14
CA ARG A 140 -18.69 -1.78 -18.32
C ARG A 140 -20.22 -1.78 -18.27
N SER A 141 -20.87 -2.82 -18.78
CA SER A 141 -22.33 -2.91 -18.82
C SER A 141 -22.96 -3.21 -17.45
N ILE A 142 -22.15 -3.57 -16.45
CA ILE A 142 -22.62 -3.80 -15.09
C ILE A 142 -23.19 -2.51 -14.51
N ALA A 143 -24.51 -2.47 -14.39
CA ALA A 143 -25.23 -1.47 -13.62
C ALA A 143 -24.93 -1.67 -12.13
N LEU A 144 -24.12 -0.76 -11.57
CA LEU A 144 -23.90 -0.70 -10.14
C LEU A 144 -25.15 -0.13 -9.48
N LYS A 145 -25.79 -0.91 -8.62
CA LYS A 145 -26.77 -0.33 -7.71
C LYS A 145 -26.02 0.62 -6.78
N PRO A 146 -26.39 1.91 -6.69
CA PRO A 146 -25.84 2.75 -5.64
C PRO A 146 -26.12 2.03 -4.32
N LYS A 147 -25.10 1.89 -3.47
CA LYS A 147 -25.31 1.56 -2.06
C LYS A 147 -25.88 2.80 -1.37
N HIS A 148 -27.02 3.28 -1.86
CA HIS A 148 -27.98 3.96 -1.03
C HIS A 148 -28.66 2.82 -0.27
N VAL A 149 -28.23 2.59 0.97
CA VAL A 149 -29.24 2.25 1.97
C VAL A 149 -30.05 3.53 2.01
N ASP A 150 -31.19 3.54 1.32
CA ASP A 150 -32.17 4.56 1.54
C ASP A 150 -32.42 4.57 3.05
N ASN A 151 -31.87 5.59 3.71
CA ASN A 151 -32.59 6.20 4.79
C ASN A 151 -33.92 6.57 4.15
N ILE A 152 -34.89 5.66 4.28
CA ILE A 152 -36.29 5.99 4.08
C ILE A 152 -36.47 7.30 4.83
N PRO A 153 -36.86 8.40 4.15
CA PRO A 153 -37.18 9.63 4.84
C PRO A 153 -38.13 9.27 5.95
N ASP A 154 -37.83 9.70 7.17
CA ASP A 154 -38.81 9.74 8.24
C ASP A 154 -40.10 10.26 7.61
N ASN A 155 -41.10 9.40 7.47
CA ASN A 155 -42.46 9.88 7.33
C ASN A 155 -42.87 10.16 8.77
N PRO A 156 -42.95 11.43 9.23
CA PRO A 156 -43.59 11.73 10.48
C PRO A 156 -45.09 11.54 10.23
N ALA A 157 -45.53 10.29 10.17
CA ALA A 157 -46.90 10.00 10.54
C ALA A 157 -47.01 10.44 11.99
N LYS A 158 -47.55 11.66 12.16
CA LYS A 158 -48.00 12.24 13.41
C LYS A 158 -49.03 11.29 14.03
N THR A 159 -48.52 10.28 14.72
CA THR A 159 -49.26 9.56 15.73
C THR A 159 -48.40 9.68 16.96
N ASN A 160 -48.80 10.52 17.92
CA ASN A 160 -48.16 10.61 19.24
C ASN A 160 -48.22 9.29 20.04
N ALA A 161 -48.74 8.22 19.44
CA ALA A 161 -48.77 6.88 20.01
C ALA A 161 -47.46 6.15 19.71
N LEU A 162 -46.70 5.85 20.76
CA LEU A 162 -45.56 4.94 20.72
C LEU A 162 -45.99 3.60 20.11
N ASN A 163 -45.24 3.10 19.13
CA ASN A 163 -45.41 1.76 18.58
C ASN A 163 -45.27 0.70 19.71
N PRO A 164 -46.00 -0.43 19.69
CA PRO A 164 -45.85 -1.49 20.69
C PRO A 164 -44.40 -1.92 20.94
N ASP A 165 -43.55 -1.91 19.91
CA ASP A 165 -42.12 -2.19 20.07
C ASP A 165 -41.38 -1.11 20.87
N GLN A 166 -41.73 0.16 20.68
CA GLN A 166 -41.15 1.28 21.43
C GLN A 166 -41.59 1.23 22.89
N GLN A 167 -42.87 0.93 23.15
CA GLN A 167 -43.40 0.75 24.51
C GLN A 167 -42.70 -0.42 25.21
N HIS A 168 -42.53 -1.55 24.52
CA HIS A 168 -41.81 -2.71 25.04
C HIS A 168 -40.35 -2.35 25.34
N TRP A 169 -39.66 -1.64 24.44
CA TRP A 169 -38.29 -1.22 24.65
C TRP A 169 -38.14 -0.27 25.86
N LEU A 170 -39.04 0.71 26.01
CA LEU A 170 -39.04 1.61 27.16
C LEU A 170 -39.30 0.86 28.49
N LYS A 171 -40.19 -0.12 28.50
CA LYS A 171 -40.43 -1.00 29.67
C LYS A 171 -39.20 -1.84 30.02
N LEU A 172 -38.41 -2.28 29.02
CA LEU A 172 -37.14 -2.96 29.28
C LEU A 172 -36.11 -1.98 29.86
N LEU A 173 -36.05 -0.75 29.35
CA LEU A 173 -35.12 0.27 29.85
C LEU A 173 -35.45 0.76 31.26
N SER A 174 -36.70 0.68 31.71
CA SER A 174 -37.05 0.97 33.11
C SER A 174 -36.53 -0.10 34.08
N LEU A 175 -36.38 -1.35 33.61
CA LEU A 175 -35.94 -2.48 34.43
C LEU A 175 -34.41 -2.71 34.37
N GLN A 176 -33.78 -2.45 33.23
CA GLN A 176 -32.38 -2.81 32.98
C GLN A 176 -31.66 -1.84 32.03
N GLU A 177 -30.33 -1.94 31.96
CA GLU A 177 -29.54 -1.13 31.02
C GLU A 177 -29.82 -1.53 29.56
N ALA A 178 -29.80 -0.57 28.64
CA ALA A 178 -30.00 -0.78 27.19
C ALA A 178 -29.14 -1.92 26.61
N LYS A 179 -27.92 -2.10 27.12
CA LYS A 179 -27.03 -3.19 26.69
C LYS A 179 -27.56 -4.56 27.11
N ALA A 180 -28.04 -4.71 28.35
CA ALA A 180 -28.64 -5.94 28.85
C ALA A 180 -29.97 -6.23 28.13
N ALA A 181 -30.82 -5.21 27.95
CA ALA A 181 -32.06 -5.32 27.18
C ALA A 181 -31.81 -5.80 25.73
N ARG A 182 -30.75 -5.30 25.10
CA ARG A 182 -30.36 -5.73 23.74
C ARG A 182 -29.93 -7.19 23.69
N GLN A 183 -29.23 -7.67 24.71
CA GLN A 183 -28.78 -9.06 24.77
C GLN A 183 -29.95 -10.02 25.00
N GLN A 184 -30.91 -9.65 25.84
CA GLN A 184 -32.09 -10.47 26.12
C GLN A 184 -33.12 -10.44 24.99
N HIS A 185 -33.29 -9.29 24.31
CA HIS A 185 -34.28 -9.11 23.23
C HIS A 185 -33.66 -8.62 21.91
N PRO A 186 -32.78 -9.42 21.26
CA PRO A 186 -32.05 -9.00 20.06
C PRO A 186 -32.98 -8.76 18.85
N ALA A 187 -34.06 -9.54 18.72
CA ALA A 187 -35.03 -9.38 17.64
C ALA A 187 -35.81 -8.06 17.74
N LEU A 188 -36.22 -7.66 18.95
CA LEU A 188 -36.87 -6.37 19.21
C LEU A 188 -35.94 -5.21 18.85
N TYR A 189 -34.70 -5.25 19.34
CA TYR A 189 -33.69 -4.26 19.02
C TYR A 189 -33.45 -4.16 17.50
N ALA A 190 -33.35 -5.29 16.82
CA ALA A 190 -33.10 -5.32 15.37
C ALA A 190 -34.30 -4.79 14.55
N ARG A 191 -35.55 -4.98 15.01
CA ARG A 191 -36.73 -4.37 14.38
C ARG A 191 -36.72 -2.85 14.55
N LEU A 192 -36.55 -2.36 15.78
CA LEU A 192 -36.47 -0.93 16.09
C LEU A 192 -35.29 -0.24 15.41
N TYR A 193 -34.15 -0.92 15.27
CA TYR A 193 -32.98 -0.35 14.60
C TYR A 193 -33.18 -0.18 13.09
N ARG A 194 -33.98 -1.05 12.47
CA ARG A 194 -34.30 -0.96 11.03
C ARG A 194 -35.39 0.06 10.74
N SER A 195 -36.40 0.18 11.61
CA SER A 195 -37.54 1.07 11.40
C SER A 195 -37.33 2.48 11.97
N GLN A 196 -36.71 2.60 13.15
CA GLN A 196 -36.67 3.84 13.94
C GLN A 196 -35.31 4.05 14.64
N ARG A 197 -34.25 4.03 13.84
CA ARG A 197 -32.87 4.13 14.33
C ARG A 197 -32.60 5.41 15.15
N ALA A 198 -33.10 6.55 14.68
CA ALA A 198 -32.87 7.84 15.32
C ALA A 198 -33.46 7.86 16.74
N TRP A 199 -34.73 7.46 16.87
CA TRP A 199 -35.41 7.31 18.16
C TRP A 199 -34.67 6.35 19.10
N LEU A 200 -34.32 5.15 18.62
CA LEU A 200 -33.63 4.14 19.43
C LEU A 200 -32.27 4.63 19.92
N THR A 201 -31.55 5.41 19.10
CA THR A 201 -30.24 5.96 19.47
C THR A 201 -30.37 7.08 20.50
N ALA A 202 -31.37 7.95 20.35
CA ALA A 202 -31.67 9.02 21.31
C ALA A 202 -32.06 8.44 22.67
N VAL A 203 -33.07 7.57 22.72
CA VAL A 203 -33.55 6.95 23.96
C VAL A 203 -32.44 6.17 24.67
N ASN A 204 -31.64 5.37 23.94
CA ASN A 204 -30.53 4.65 24.57
C ASN A 204 -29.43 5.57 25.10
N LYS A 205 -29.29 6.79 24.57
CA LYS A 205 -28.33 7.80 25.04
C LYS A 205 -28.83 8.45 26.33
N ASP A 206 -30.11 8.79 26.39
CA ASP A 206 -30.75 9.44 27.54
C ASP A 206 -30.83 8.48 28.74
N HIS A 207 -31.04 7.19 28.49
CA HIS A 207 -31.05 6.14 29.51
C HIS A 207 -29.64 5.58 29.84
N LYS A 208 -28.55 6.23 29.41
CA LYS A 208 -27.20 5.86 29.88
C LYS A 208 -27.06 6.25 31.34
N ARG A 209 -26.92 5.25 32.22
CA ARG A 209 -26.51 5.51 33.61
C ARG A 209 -25.14 6.22 33.61
N PRO A 210 -24.89 7.16 34.54
CA PRO A 210 -23.57 7.72 34.74
C PRO A 210 -22.56 6.58 34.83
N THR A 211 -21.58 6.58 33.95
CA THR A 211 -20.54 5.54 33.96
C THR A 211 -19.83 5.66 35.30
N GLN A 212 -19.66 4.54 36.02
CA GLN A 212 -18.81 4.50 37.22
C GLN A 212 -17.47 5.19 36.92
N PRO A 213 -16.88 5.91 37.89
CA PRO A 213 -15.64 6.64 37.67
C PRO A 213 -14.60 5.72 37.05
N GLU A 214 -13.87 6.27 36.08
CA GLU A 214 -12.97 5.59 35.16
C GLU A 214 -12.27 4.40 35.81
N ARG A 215 -12.51 3.19 35.27
CA ARG A 215 -11.69 2.02 35.60
C ARG A 215 -10.23 2.45 35.53
N GLN A 216 -9.54 2.40 36.67
CA GLN A 216 -8.11 2.68 36.76
C GLN A 216 -7.41 2.01 35.58
N SER A 217 -6.58 2.79 34.87
CA SER A 217 -5.83 2.32 33.71
C SER A 217 -5.17 0.97 34.04
N ARG A 218 -5.68 -0.12 33.46
CA ARG A 218 -5.09 -1.46 33.59
C ARG A 218 -3.60 -1.50 33.19
N ILE A 219 -3.13 -0.46 32.51
CA ILE A 219 -1.79 -0.34 31.96
C ILE A 219 -1.02 0.65 32.82
N ASN A 220 0.08 0.18 33.42
CA ASN A 220 1.08 1.02 34.07
C ASN A 220 1.95 1.68 32.98
N TRP A 221 1.69 2.96 32.71
CA TRP A 221 2.37 3.69 31.62
C TRP A 221 3.81 4.02 31.97
N GLN A 222 4.10 4.29 33.25
CA GLN A 222 5.45 4.59 33.72
C GLN A 222 6.40 3.38 33.60
N ALA A 223 5.92 2.19 33.99
CA ALA A 223 6.67 0.95 33.81
C ALA A 223 6.92 0.64 32.33
N ARG A 224 5.94 0.94 31.47
CA ARG A 224 6.07 0.73 30.02
C ARG A 224 7.01 1.74 29.36
N ASP A 225 6.99 2.99 29.81
CA ASP A 225 7.88 4.04 29.33
C ASP A 225 9.34 3.73 29.66
N THR A 226 9.60 3.26 30.87
CA THR A 226 10.95 2.83 31.29
C THR A 226 11.42 1.58 30.55
N GLU A 227 10.54 0.59 30.28
CA GLU A 227 10.88 -0.57 29.44
C GLU A 227 11.29 -0.13 28.03
N TYR A 228 10.50 0.72 27.39
CA TYR A 228 10.78 1.19 26.03
C TYR A 228 12.03 2.05 25.96
N LEU A 229 12.26 2.93 26.93
CA LEU A 229 13.49 3.71 27.01
C LEU A 229 14.72 2.78 27.06
N ARG A 230 14.69 1.73 27.90
CA ARG A 230 15.79 0.77 27.99
C ARG A 230 16.06 0.09 26.65
N CYS A 231 15.02 -0.41 25.99
CA CYS A 231 15.16 -1.04 24.67
C CYS A 231 15.73 -0.06 23.63
N LEU A 232 15.34 1.21 23.66
CA LEU A 232 15.85 2.24 22.75
C LEU A 232 17.31 2.59 23.03
N GLN A 233 17.71 2.67 24.30
CA GLN A 233 19.09 2.92 24.71
C GLN A 233 20.02 1.80 24.24
N GLU A 234 19.64 0.54 24.48
CA GLU A 234 20.38 -0.63 23.99
C GLU A 234 20.49 -0.60 22.47
N LEU A 235 19.37 -0.37 21.77
CA LEU A 235 19.36 -0.26 20.31
C LEU A 235 20.26 0.87 19.81
N ALA A 236 20.30 2.00 20.50
CA ALA A 236 21.12 3.14 20.09
C ALA A 236 22.60 2.81 20.11
N ILE A 237 23.09 2.05 21.09
CA ILE A 237 24.49 1.59 21.13
C ILE A 237 24.85 0.87 19.82
N PHE A 238 24.03 -0.11 19.41
CA PHE A 238 24.25 -0.85 18.15
C PHE A 238 24.13 0.02 16.92
N VAL A 239 23.11 0.88 16.88
CA VAL A 239 22.85 1.74 15.73
C VAL A 239 23.95 2.78 15.57
N THR A 240 24.54 3.29 16.65
CA THR A 240 25.65 4.26 16.61
C THR A 240 27.02 3.62 16.39
N ALA A 241 27.18 2.32 16.63
CA ALA A 241 28.43 1.61 16.41
C ALA A 241 28.85 1.58 14.93
N THR A 242 27.89 1.69 14.01
CA THR A 242 28.16 1.80 12.57
C THR A 242 27.56 3.10 12.04
N SER A 243 28.34 3.86 11.28
CA SER A 243 27.87 5.10 10.65
C SER A 243 27.06 4.85 9.38
N ASP A 244 27.03 3.63 8.86
CA ASP A 244 26.24 3.21 7.70
C ASP A 244 24.79 2.81 8.06
N GLY A 245 23.94 2.68 7.05
CA GLY A 245 22.58 2.19 7.18
C GLY A 245 21.51 3.26 6.98
N PRO A 246 20.23 2.89 7.15
CA PRO A 246 19.10 3.76 6.83
C PRO A 246 19.05 5.00 7.74
N ARG A 247 18.23 5.98 7.34
CA ARG A 247 17.96 7.16 8.17
C ARG A 247 17.32 6.75 9.48
N ARG A 248 17.87 7.26 10.59
CA ARG A 248 17.37 7.06 11.95
C ARG A 248 16.21 8.02 12.24
N SER A 249 15.13 7.90 11.46
CA SER A 249 13.93 8.75 11.58
C SER A 249 13.09 8.42 12.82
N HIS A 250 12.13 9.29 13.18
CA HIS A 250 11.15 9.01 14.24
C HIS A 250 10.50 7.62 14.07
N ASN A 251 10.08 7.30 12.85
CA ASN A 251 9.48 6.00 12.51
C ASN A 251 10.49 4.84 12.52
N PHE A 252 11.78 5.11 12.32
CA PHE A 252 12.81 4.08 12.45
C PHE A 252 12.87 3.59 13.89
N TRP A 253 12.89 4.50 14.87
CA TRP A 253 12.92 4.15 16.29
C TRP A 253 11.61 3.48 16.75
N LEU A 254 10.45 4.05 16.39
CA LEU A 254 9.15 3.46 16.77
C LEU A 254 8.94 2.04 16.27
N LYS A 255 9.33 1.73 15.02
CA LYS A 255 9.14 0.40 14.42
C LYS A 255 9.98 -0.69 15.09
N ARG A 256 10.96 -0.34 15.92
CA ARG A 256 11.81 -1.28 16.66
C ARG A 256 11.22 -1.65 18.03
N LEU A 257 10.15 -0.96 18.44
CA LEU A 257 9.42 -1.24 19.67
C LEU A 257 8.21 -2.15 19.42
N LYS A 258 7.74 -2.80 20.48
CA LYS A 258 6.55 -3.67 20.43
C LYS A 258 5.30 -2.84 20.15
N ALA A 259 4.53 -3.22 19.12
CA ALA A 259 3.25 -2.62 18.71
C ALA A 259 3.33 -1.12 18.31
N PRO A 260 4.05 -0.78 17.23
CA PRO A 260 4.34 0.61 16.84
C PRO A 260 3.09 1.45 16.56
N SER A 261 2.04 0.87 16.00
CA SER A 261 0.79 1.58 15.66
C SER A 261 -0.01 2.02 16.90
N THR A 262 0.03 1.23 17.96
CA THR A 262 -0.60 1.59 19.25
C THR A 262 0.28 2.60 19.99
N LEU A 263 1.59 2.42 19.91
CA LEU A 263 2.57 3.28 20.54
C LEU A 263 2.50 4.71 20.01
N GLU A 264 2.45 4.88 18.69
CA GLU A 264 2.36 6.19 18.03
C GLU A 264 1.15 7.00 18.55
N LYS A 265 0.01 6.34 18.77
CA LYS A 265 -1.21 6.97 19.31
C LYS A 265 -1.15 7.27 20.80
N GLN A 266 -0.24 6.66 21.54
CA GLN A 266 -0.12 6.76 23.00
C GLN A 266 1.20 7.38 23.44
N LEU A 267 1.99 7.94 22.50
CA LEU A 267 3.32 8.47 22.77
C LEU A 267 3.30 9.63 23.78
N ALA A 268 2.22 10.42 23.79
CA ALA A 268 2.01 11.49 24.77
C ALA A 268 1.96 11.00 26.23
N ARG A 269 1.73 9.69 26.45
CA ARG A 269 1.73 9.05 27.78
C ARG A 269 3.08 8.45 28.17
N LEU A 270 4.08 8.60 27.29
CA LEU A 270 5.41 7.99 27.38
C LEU A 270 6.48 9.08 27.20
N PRO A 271 6.57 10.04 28.13
CA PRO A 271 7.45 11.20 27.99
C PRO A 271 8.93 10.84 27.83
N LEU A 272 9.43 9.79 28.49
CA LEU A 272 10.83 9.40 28.39
C LEU A 272 11.16 8.84 27.00
N THR A 273 10.32 7.92 26.51
CA THR A 273 10.42 7.35 25.17
C THR A 273 10.31 8.45 24.11
N GLN A 274 9.37 9.38 24.29
CA GLN A 274 9.18 10.50 23.37
C GLN A 274 10.41 11.40 23.30
N ALA A 275 10.94 11.81 24.46
CA ALA A 275 12.14 12.66 24.54
C ALA A 275 13.35 11.97 23.90
N PHE A 276 13.51 10.66 24.14
CA PHE A 276 14.57 9.88 23.50
C PHE A 276 14.44 9.91 21.97
N ILE A 277 13.26 9.56 21.44
CA ILE A 277 13.07 9.50 19.98
C ILE A 277 13.31 10.87 19.36
N GLN A 278 12.84 11.95 19.98
CA GLN A 278 13.08 13.32 19.50
C GLN A 278 14.57 13.65 19.47
N ARG A 279 15.33 13.27 20.51
CA ARG A 279 16.77 13.52 20.61
C ARG A 279 17.60 12.78 19.56
N TYR A 280 17.23 11.54 19.25
CA TYR A 280 18.00 10.66 18.36
C TYR A 280 17.43 10.57 16.92
N THR A 281 16.40 11.36 16.60
CA THR A 281 15.86 11.41 15.25
C THR A 281 16.75 12.25 14.35
N GLU A 282 17.30 11.64 13.31
CA GLU A 282 18.04 12.34 12.26
C GLU A 282 17.08 13.15 11.39
N THR A 283 17.40 14.40 11.11
CA THR A 283 16.73 15.15 10.05
C THR A 283 17.13 14.61 8.67
N VAL A 284 16.48 15.10 7.60
CA VAL A 284 16.90 14.74 6.23
C VAL A 284 18.31 15.29 5.95
N ALA A 285 18.63 16.47 6.48
CA ALA A 285 19.94 17.08 6.32
C ALA A 285 21.03 16.26 7.02
N ASP A 286 20.84 15.90 8.30
CA ASP A 286 21.82 15.12 9.06
C ASP A 286 22.11 13.77 8.39
N PHE A 287 21.07 13.12 7.86
CA PHE A 287 21.23 11.87 7.14
C PHE A 287 22.03 12.03 5.84
N GLN A 288 21.79 13.09 5.08
CA GLN A 288 22.57 13.37 3.88
C GLN A 288 24.03 13.69 4.22
N ILE A 289 24.27 14.47 5.28
CA ILE A 289 25.61 14.79 5.77
C ILE A 289 26.34 13.51 6.20
N ARG A 290 25.72 12.64 7.01
CA ARG A 290 26.32 11.36 7.41
C ARG A 290 26.71 10.49 6.22
N ARG A 291 25.87 10.42 5.18
CA ARG A 291 26.20 9.66 3.95
C ARG A 291 27.37 10.28 3.18
N LEU A 292 27.46 11.61 3.15
CA LEU A 292 28.59 12.32 2.55
C LEU A 292 29.88 12.08 3.35
N GLU A 293 29.81 12.12 4.69
CA GLU A 293 30.92 11.81 5.58
C GLU A 293 31.43 10.39 5.38
N ASN A 294 30.55 9.39 5.39
CA ASN A 294 30.94 8.00 5.13
C ASN A 294 31.63 7.87 3.76
N SER A 295 31.02 8.43 2.72
CA SER A 295 31.61 8.41 1.38
C SER A 295 32.95 9.14 1.30
N TYR A 296 33.16 10.17 2.11
CA TYR A 296 34.42 10.91 2.17
C TYR A 296 35.50 10.09 2.87
N VAL A 297 35.19 9.51 4.03
CA VAL A 297 36.11 8.63 4.77
C VAL A 297 36.57 7.46 3.89
N ASP A 298 35.62 6.76 3.27
CA ASP A 298 35.90 5.62 2.38
C ASP A 298 36.80 6.00 1.19
N LEU A 299 36.62 7.21 0.64
CA LEU A 299 37.41 7.69 -0.49
C LEU A 299 38.77 8.23 -0.07
N LYS A 300 38.88 8.81 1.12
CA LYS A 300 40.14 9.38 1.63
C LYS A 300 41.21 8.31 1.83
N GLU A 301 40.81 7.08 2.14
CA GLU A 301 41.72 5.92 2.21
C GLU A 301 42.38 5.58 0.87
N ARG A 302 41.74 5.93 -0.25
CA ARG A 302 42.17 5.56 -1.61
C ARG A 302 42.67 6.75 -2.42
N MET A 303 42.27 7.96 -2.05
CA MET A 303 42.53 9.19 -2.77
C MET A 303 42.65 10.36 -1.79
N SER A 304 43.78 11.07 -1.81
CA SER A 304 44.01 12.21 -0.94
C SER A 304 42.99 13.35 -1.13
N GLN A 305 42.42 13.48 -2.34
CA GLN A 305 41.42 14.50 -2.68
C GLN A 305 40.24 13.92 -3.47
N PRO A 306 39.16 13.53 -2.78
CA PRO A 306 37.94 13.03 -3.42
C PRO A 306 37.21 14.12 -4.21
N GLN A 307 37.06 13.90 -5.52
CA GLN A 307 36.32 14.81 -6.40
C GLN A 307 34.82 14.85 -6.06
N ARG A 308 34.18 16.02 -6.15
CA ARG A 308 32.75 16.25 -5.81
C ARG A 308 31.80 15.16 -6.35
N TRP A 309 31.92 14.84 -7.63
CA TRP A 309 31.02 13.87 -8.27
C TRP A 309 31.19 12.45 -7.73
N ARG A 310 32.38 12.08 -7.23
CA ARG A 310 32.63 10.78 -6.59
C ARG A 310 31.96 10.70 -5.22
N LEU A 311 32.01 11.79 -4.45
CA LEU A 311 31.32 11.89 -3.15
C LEU A 311 29.81 11.76 -3.31
N LEU A 312 29.22 12.42 -4.32
CA LEU A 312 27.80 12.29 -4.63
C LEU A 312 27.43 10.86 -5.04
N ARG A 313 28.24 10.23 -5.89
CA ARG A 313 28.00 8.85 -6.33
C ARG A 313 28.14 7.85 -5.18
N GLY A 314 29.20 7.95 -4.37
CA GLY A 314 29.45 7.07 -3.23
C GLY A 314 28.41 7.22 -2.12
N SER A 315 27.98 8.46 -1.85
CA SER A 315 26.87 8.73 -0.92
C SER A 315 25.49 8.43 -1.51
N GLY A 316 25.36 8.05 -2.79
CA GLY A 316 24.07 7.82 -3.45
C GLY A 316 23.13 9.03 -3.38
N LEU A 317 23.68 10.23 -3.52
CA LEU A 317 22.96 11.51 -3.56
C LEU A 317 23.08 12.14 -4.94
N SER A 318 22.13 13.03 -5.24
CA SER A 318 22.10 13.81 -6.48
C SER A 318 22.10 15.29 -6.15
N GLU A 319 22.74 16.11 -6.99
CA GLU A 319 22.90 17.55 -6.78
C GLU A 319 21.54 18.25 -6.55
N GLN A 320 20.48 17.82 -7.23
CA GLN A 320 19.14 18.42 -7.13
C GLN A 320 18.43 18.12 -5.80
N ARG A 321 18.78 17.02 -5.12
CA ARG A 321 18.07 16.52 -3.92
C ARG A 321 18.80 16.84 -2.61
N LEU A 322 19.94 17.52 -2.69
CA LEU A 322 20.66 17.98 -1.51
C LEU A 322 19.89 19.06 -0.77
N THR A 323 19.78 18.92 0.54
CA THR A 323 19.38 20.03 1.41
C THR A 323 20.45 21.12 1.39
N LEU A 324 20.08 22.34 1.77
CA LEU A 324 21.03 23.45 1.83
C LEU A 324 22.22 23.12 2.75
N ALA A 325 21.96 22.57 3.94
CA ALA A 325 22.99 22.17 4.89
C ALA A 325 23.92 21.05 4.35
N ALA A 326 23.37 20.06 3.63
CA ALA A 326 24.20 19.02 3.02
C ALA A 326 25.03 19.57 1.85
N ARG A 327 24.51 20.57 1.13
CA ARG A 327 25.24 21.27 0.05
C ARG A 327 26.39 22.10 0.61
N THR A 328 26.16 22.89 1.66
CA THR A 328 27.22 23.68 2.32
C THR A 328 28.31 22.76 2.87
N PHE A 329 27.91 21.62 3.45
CA PHE A 329 28.85 20.60 3.92
C PHE A 329 29.68 19.99 2.78
N LEU A 330 29.04 19.58 1.68
CA LEU A 330 29.73 19.05 0.50
C LEU A 330 30.69 20.07 -0.11
N ASN A 331 30.30 21.35 -0.17
CA ASN A 331 31.17 22.42 -0.65
C ASN A 331 32.41 22.56 0.23
N ALA A 332 32.25 22.58 1.56
CA ALA A 332 33.38 22.65 2.49
C ALA A 332 34.34 21.45 2.37
N LEU A 333 33.82 20.25 2.06
CA LEU A 333 34.66 19.08 1.79
C LEU A 333 35.50 19.24 0.51
N THR A 334 34.96 19.94 -0.50
CA THR A 334 35.63 20.11 -1.80
C THR A 334 36.49 21.38 -1.89
N GLU A 335 36.10 22.47 -1.23
CA GLU A 335 36.81 23.76 -1.24
C GLU A 335 38.16 23.70 -0.51
N ASN A 336 38.31 22.82 0.48
CA ASN A 336 39.62 22.48 1.06
C ASN A 336 40.56 21.74 0.08
N SER A 337 40.11 21.44 -1.14
CA SER A 337 40.87 20.76 -2.20
C SER A 337 41.22 21.67 -3.38
N ASP A 338 40.58 22.85 -3.48
CA ASP A 338 40.55 23.67 -4.71
C ASP A 338 41.63 24.76 -4.78
N VAL A 339 42.80 24.56 -4.14
CA VAL A 339 43.97 25.44 -4.35
C VAL A 339 44.86 24.97 -5.50
N THR A 340 44.61 23.81 -6.12
CA THR A 340 45.41 23.37 -7.28
C THR A 340 44.56 23.02 -8.49
N GLU A 341 44.55 23.98 -9.42
CA GLU A 341 44.34 23.88 -10.87
C GLU A 341 42.96 23.44 -11.38
N SER A 342 42.22 24.43 -11.89
CA SER A 342 41.15 24.27 -12.88
C SER A 342 41.72 23.91 -14.27
N PRO A 343 41.47 22.71 -14.83
CA PRO A 343 41.78 22.41 -16.23
C PRO A 343 40.52 22.67 -17.07
N LYS A 344 40.05 23.92 -17.11
CA LYS A 344 39.00 24.34 -18.05
C LYS A 344 39.42 25.40 -19.07
N ASN A 345 40.68 25.87 -19.03
CA ASN A 345 41.17 26.88 -20.00
C ASN A 345 42.15 26.38 -21.08
N GLN A 346 42.45 25.08 -21.17
CA GLN A 346 43.34 24.57 -22.23
C GLN A 346 42.62 24.10 -23.52
N ARG A 347 41.28 24.11 -23.58
CA ARG A 347 40.55 23.72 -24.82
C ARG A 347 40.35 24.82 -25.86
N ASN A 348 40.70 26.08 -25.55
CA ASN A 348 40.56 27.20 -26.49
C ASN A 348 41.88 27.74 -27.08
N ARG A 349 43.04 27.12 -26.80
CA ARG A 349 44.34 27.54 -27.39
C ARG A 349 44.86 26.66 -28.53
N LYS A 350 44.15 25.59 -28.91
CA LYS A 350 44.54 24.66 -30.00
C LYS A 350 43.67 24.77 -31.27
N ARG A 351 42.99 25.90 -31.47
CA ARG A 351 42.20 26.20 -32.68
C ARG A 351 42.62 27.50 -33.39
N GLN A 352 43.76 28.08 -33.04
CA GLN A 352 44.37 29.23 -33.72
C GLN A 352 45.90 29.05 -33.79
N SER A 353 46.34 27.95 -34.39
CA SER A 353 47.70 27.72 -34.87
C SER A 353 47.69 26.29 -35.40
N ASP A 354 47.27 26.17 -36.66
CA ASP A 354 47.61 25.16 -37.67
C ASP A 354 46.50 25.09 -38.73
#